data_AF-A0A9E4YXU9-F1
#
_entry.id   AF-A0A9E4YXU9-F1
#
_cell.length_a   1.000
_cell.length_b   1.000
_cell.length_c   1.000
_cell.angle_alpha   90.00
_cell.angle_beta   90.00
_cell.angle_gamma   90.00
#
_symmetry.space_group_name_H-M   'P 1'
#
loop_
_entity.id
_entity.type
_entity.pdbx_description
1 polymer ?
#
loop_
_entity_poly.entity_id
_entity_poly.type
_entity_poly.pdbx_seq_one_letter_code
_entity_poly.pdbx_strand_id
1 'polypeptide(L)'
;MLGEYHKRSRIEVMADILRLGEAGKTEIMFQANLSYVQLKKYLRFLTDEGFLQRIVVPNPGVKFRITRKGEKLLDNIDVVLDMLEPPD
;
A
#
# COMPACT_ATOMS: atom_id res chain seq x y z
N MET A 1 0.50 -29.01 -5.28
CA MET A 1 1.44 -28.18 -4.50
C MET A 1 0.61 -27.06 -3.90
N LEU A 2 0.24 -27.17 -2.64
CA LEU A 2 -0.46 -26.08 -1.95
C LEU A 2 0.64 -25.10 -1.59
N GLY A 3 0.71 -23.95 -2.28
CA GLY A 3 1.62 -22.88 -1.89
C GLY A 3 1.38 -22.53 -0.43
N GLU A 4 2.45 -22.29 0.32
CA GLU A 4 2.36 -21.98 1.74
C GLU A 4 1.36 -20.83 1.95
N TYR A 5 0.45 -21.01 2.92
CA TYR A 5 -0.52 -19.97 3.28
C TYR A 5 0.21 -18.83 3.99
N HIS A 6 0.84 -17.93 3.23
CA HIS A 6 1.48 -16.74 3.76
C HIS A 6 0.42 -15.69 4.11
N LYS A 7 0.24 -15.43 5.41
CA LYS A 7 -0.59 -14.31 5.86
C LYS A 7 0.20 -13.02 5.67
N ARG A 8 -0.19 -12.20 4.68
CA ARG A 8 0.39 -10.87 4.47
C ARG A 8 0.44 -10.05 5.76
N SER A 9 1.62 -9.61 6.10
CA SER A 9 1.96 -8.72 7.18
C SER A 9 1.48 -7.29 6.89
N ARG A 10 1.54 -6.42 7.90
CA ARG A 10 1.16 -5.01 7.73
C ARG A 10 2.10 -4.26 6.79
N ILE A 11 3.38 -4.64 6.76
CA ILE A 11 4.41 -3.96 5.96
C ILE A 11 4.26 -4.28 4.48
N GLU A 12 3.93 -5.53 4.14
CA GLU A 12 3.57 -5.94 2.77
C GLU A 12 2.32 -5.21 2.27
N VAL A 13 1.28 -5.08 3.11
CA VAL A 13 0.08 -4.31 2.74
C VAL A 13 0.41 -2.83 2.48
N MET A 14 1.29 -2.22 3.27
CA MET A 14 1.73 -0.85 3.01
C MET A 14 2.49 -0.76 1.68
N ALA A 15 3.39 -1.70 1.40
CA ALA A 15 4.12 -1.76 0.14
C ALA A 15 3.17 -1.91 -1.06
N ASP A 16 2.20 -2.82 -1.00
CA ASP A 16 1.19 -3.02 -2.04
C ASP A 16 0.44 -1.72 -2.36
N ILE A 17 0.04 -0.95 -1.35
CA ILE A 17 -0.65 0.33 -1.54
C ILE A 17 0.29 1.37 -2.16
N LEU A 18 1.52 1.48 -1.68
CA LEU A 18 2.49 2.47 -2.15
C LEU A 18 2.91 2.21 -3.60
N ARG A 19 3.13 0.95 -3.98
CA ARG A 19 3.52 0.53 -5.34
C ARG A 19 2.51 0.91 -6.41
N LEU A 20 1.24 1.13 -6.06
CA LEU A 20 0.22 1.59 -7.02
C LEU A 20 0.55 2.99 -7.58
N GLY A 21 1.36 3.79 -6.88
CA GLY A 21 1.79 5.11 -7.31
C GLY A 21 0.68 6.15 -7.23
N GLU A 22 -0.40 5.98 -7.99
CA GLU A 22 -1.62 6.76 -7.91
C GLU A 22 -2.86 5.89 -8.18
N ALA A 23 -3.78 5.82 -7.22
CA ALA A 23 -4.98 5.00 -7.39
C ALA A 23 -6.20 5.53 -6.60
N GLY A 24 -7.39 5.17 -7.08
CA GLY A 24 -8.65 5.37 -6.36
C GLY A 24 -8.87 4.32 -5.27
N LYS A 25 -9.79 4.58 -4.33
CA LYS A 25 -10.10 3.64 -3.23
C LYS A 25 -10.42 2.22 -3.72
N THR A 26 -11.22 2.11 -4.78
CA THR A 26 -11.65 0.83 -5.34
C THR A 26 -10.47 0.04 -5.90
N GLU A 27 -9.60 0.69 -6.68
CA GLU A 27 -8.39 0.07 -7.23
C GLU A 27 -7.47 -0.41 -6.12
N ILE A 28 -7.23 0.43 -5.11
CA ILE A 28 -6.41 0.07 -3.95
C ILE A 28 -7.00 -1.12 -3.20
N MET A 29 -8.32 -1.13 -2.99
CA MET A 29 -9.01 -2.22 -2.28
C MET A 29 -8.86 -3.57 -2.99
N PHE A 30 -9.04 -3.59 -4.31
CA PHE A 30 -8.94 -4.82 -5.10
C PHE A 30 -7.49 -5.29 -5.24
N GLN A 31 -6.55 -4.39 -5.54
CA GLN A 31 -5.15 -4.75 -5.75
C GLN A 31 -4.46 -5.17 -4.44
N ALA A 32 -4.68 -4.44 -3.35
CA ALA A 32 -4.14 -4.81 -2.05
C ALA A 32 -5.00 -5.85 -1.31
N ASN A 33 -6.06 -6.40 -1.93
CA ASN A 33 -6.97 -7.39 -1.35
C ASN A 33 -7.37 -7.06 0.11
N LEU A 34 -7.97 -5.86 0.29
CA LEU A 34 -8.35 -5.31 1.59
C LEU A 34 -9.86 -5.28 1.77
N SER A 35 -10.34 -5.52 2.99
CA SER A 35 -11.69 -5.10 3.36
C SER A 35 -11.79 -3.57 3.42
N TYR A 36 -13.01 -3.03 3.28
CA TYR A 36 -13.26 -1.59 3.38
C TYR A 36 -12.74 -0.98 4.71
N VAL A 37 -12.86 -1.71 5.81
CA VAL A 37 -12.39 -1.27 7.13
C VAL A 37 -10.87 -1.19 7.18
N GLN A 38 -10.17 -2.19 6.63
CA GLN A 38 -8.70 -2.17 6.55
C GLN A 38 -8.22 -1.05 5.64
N LEU A 39 -8.81 -0.91 4.46
CA LEU A 39 -8.49 0.15 3.50
C LEU A 39 -8.55 1.53 4.17
N LYS A 40 -9.64 1.83 4.88
CA LYS A 40 -9.79 3.11 5.59
C LYS A 40 -8.68 3.36 6.62
N LYS A 41 -8.27 2.32 7.36
CA LYS A 41 -7.20 2.44 8.37
C LYS A 41 -5.85 2.73 7.72
N TYR A 42 -5.49 1.99 6.67
CA TYR A 42 -4.23 2.20 5.97
C TYR A 42 -4.18 3.54 5.24
N LEU A 43 -5.24 3.92 4.51
CA LEU A 43 -5.28 5.20 3.82
C LEU A 43 -5.19 6.38 4.79
N ARG A 44 -5.86 6.30 5.95
CA ARG A 44 -5.74 7.30 7.01
C ARG A 44 -4.29 7.38 7.50
N PHE A 45 -3.72 6.27 7.96
CA PHE A 45 -2.36 6.24 8.48
C PHE A 45 -1.33 6.77 7.47
N LEU A 46 -1.36 6.25 6.23
CA LEU A 46 -0.40 6.63 5.19
C LEU A 46 -0.56 8.10 4.76
N THR A 47 -1.77 8.65 4.81
CA THR A 47 -2.00 10.07 4.52
C THR A 47 -1.58 10.97 5.68
N ASP A 48 -1.96 10.61 6.91
CA ASP A 48 -1.65 11.38 8.13
C ASP A 48 -0.13 11.47 8.36
N GLU A 49 0.61 10.40 8.06
CA GLU A 49 2.07 10.37 8.10
C GLU A 49 2.76 10.97 6.86
N GLY A 50 2.00 11.39 5.85
CA GLY A 50 2.52 12.04 4.65
C GLY A 50 3.20 11.11 3.64
N PHE A 51 2.97 9.80 3.72
CA PHE A 51 3.42 8.82 2.71
C PHE A 51 2.54 8.84 1.45
N LEU A 52 1.25 9.16 1.62
CA LEU A 52 0.30 9.40 0.54
C LEU A 52 -0.21 10.85 0.58
N GLN A 53 -0.54 11.38 -0.59
CA GLN A 53 -1.28 12.62 -0.75
C GLN A 53 -2.67 12.32 -1.33
N ARG A 54 -3.70 12.95 -0.75
CA ARG A 54 -5.06 12.90 -1.27
C ARG A 54 -5.23 13.94 -2.39
N ILE A 55 -5.66 13.49 -3.56
CA ILE A 55 -5.90 14.33 -4.74
C ILE A 55 -7.39 14.32 -5.06
N VAL A 56 -7.96 15.52 -5.19
CA VAL A 56 -9.35 15.71 -5.66
C VAL A 56 -9.33 15.72 -7.18
N VAL A 57 -10.12 14.85 -7.81
CA VAL A 57 -10.26 14.80 -9.28
C VAL A 57 -11.66 15.26 -9.72
N PRO A 58 -11.80 15.89 -10.91
CA PRO A 58 -13.10 16.26 -11.46
C PRO A 58 -13.98 15.03 -11.71
N ASN A 59 -15.28 15.12 -11.42
CA ASN A 59 -16.26 14.01 -11.38
C ASN A 59 -15.94 12.93 -10.33
N PRO A 60 -16.89 12.64 -9.43
CA PRO A 60 -16.66 12.46 -8.01
C PRO A 60 -15.60 11.39 -7.75
N GLY A 61 -14.39 11.84 -7.44
CA GLY A 61 -13.27 10.95 -7.22
C GLY A 61 -12.26 11.53 -6.25
N VAL A 62 -11.73 10.63 -5.43
CA VAL A 62 -10.56 10.89 -4.61
C VAL A 62 -9.54 9.85 -5.03
N LYS A 63 -8.38 10.33 -5.47
CA LYS A 63 -7.21 9.48 -5.67
C LYS A 63 -6.20 9.70 -4.54
N PHE A 64 -5.38 8.70 -4.32
CA PHE A 64 -4.24 8.75 -3.42
C PHE A 64 -2.99 8.56 -4.27
N ARG A 65 -2.04 9.46 -4.13
CA ARG A 65 -0.76 9.41 -4.82
C ARG A 65 0.37 9.28 -3.81
N ILE A 66 1.34 8.44 -4.08
CA ILE A 66 2.57 8.33 -3.28
C ILE A 66 3.32 9.67 -3.28
N THR A 67 3.88 10.04 -2.13
CA THR A 67 4.77 11.19 -2.00
C THR A 67 6.23 10.75 -2.10
N ARG A 68 7.17 11.69 -2.24
CA ARG A 68 8.61 11.38 -2.10
C ARG A 68 8.97 10.72 -0.77
N LYS A 69 8.23 11.02 0.31
CA LYS A 69 8.42 10.35 1.62
C LYS A 69 7.89 8.91 1.55
N GLY A 70 6.78 8.69 0.85
CA GLY A 70 6.23 7.37 0.56
C GLY A 70 7.16 6.50 -0.29
N GLU A 71 7.77 7.05 -1.34
CA GLU A 71 8.75 6.36 -2.19
C GLU A 71 9.92 5.84 -1.35
N LYS A 72 10.52 6.71 -0.52
CA LYS A 72 11.59 6.30 0.40
C LYS A 72 11.15 5.22 1.40
N LEU A 73 9.90 5.26 1.86
CA LEU A 73 9.39 4.20 2.74
C LEU A 73 9.30 2.88 1.97
N LEU A 74 8.76 2.91 0.76
CA LEU A 74 8.65 1.72 -0.09
C LEU A 74 10.02 1.10 -0.36
N ASP A 75 11.02 1.90 -0.75
CA ASP A 75 12.39 1.41 -0.97
C ASP A 75 12.95 0.71 0.28
N ASN A 76 12.74 1.28 1.47
CA ASN A 76 13.18 0.69 2.73
C ASN A 76 12.42 -0.60 3.07
N ILE A 77 11.13 -0.67 2.74
CA ILE A 77 10.33 -1.89 2.93
C ILE A 77 10.86 -2.99 2.03
N ASP A 78 11.10 -2.70 0.74
CA ASP A 78 11.61 -3.66 -0.24
C ASP A 78 12.95 -4.24 0.23
N VAL A 79 13.89 -3.39 0.65
CA VAL A 79 15.17 -3.84 1.24
C VAL A 79 14.98 -4.79 2.42
N VAL A 80 14.05 -4.48 3.34
CA VAL A 80 13.80 -5.34 4.51
C VAL A 80 13.15 -6.66 4.11
N LEU A 81 12.21 -6.64 3.17
CA LEU A 81 11.54 -7.86 2.69
C LEU A 81 12.55 -8.78 1.99
N ASP A 82 13.39 -8.24 1.11
CA ASP A 82 14.45 -8.98 0.41
C ASP A 82 15.44 -9.62 1.41
N MET A 83 15.80 -8.92 2.50
CA MET A 83 16.67 -9.45 3.55
C MET A 83 16.04 -10.57 4.38
N LEU A 84 14.71 -10.67 4.37
CA LEU A 84 13.94 -11.65 5.13
C LEU A 84 13.44 -12.80 4.26
N GLU A 85 13.70 -12.78 2.94
CA GLU A 85 13.38 -13.90 2.08
C GLU A 85 14.16 -15.15 2.54
N PRO A 86 13.46 -16.23 2.91
CA PRO A 86 14.12 -17.47 3.28
C PRO A 86 14.88 -18.02 2.07
N PRO A 87 16.08 -18.58 2.26
CA PRO A 87 16.80 -19.24 1.17
C PRO A 87 15.98 -20.42 0.62
N ASP A 88 16.05 -20.60 -0.70
CA ASP A 88 15.41 -21.70 -1.45
C ASP A 88 15.69 -23.10 -0.87
#